data_AF-A0A1C5XZI9-F1
#
_entry.id   AF-A0A1C5XZI9-F1
#
_cell.length_a   1.000
_cell.length_b   1.000
_cell.length_c   1.000
_cell.angle_alpha   90.00
_cell.angle_beta   90.00
_cell.angle_gamma   90.00
#
_symmetry.space_group_name_H-M   'P 1'
#
loop_
_entity.id
_entity.type
_entity.pdbx_description
1 polymer ?
#
loop_
_entity_poly.entity_id
_entity_poly.type
_entity_poly.pdbx_seq_one_letter_code
_entity_poly.pdbx_strand_id
1 'polypeptide(L)'
;MWCAIVTEDMLELNQKDYQTVEKLFGKENIHVMHYIPEYYQMRDRCKAVVQTGNYGVHAQVILIAGYPSDDIPMEWLKEGLKHD
;
A
#
# COMPACT_ATOMS: atom_id res chain seq x y z
N MET A 1 3.36 -0.67 -13.81
CA MET A 1 3.96 -1.54 -12.77
C MET A 1 3.00 -1.66 -11.57
N TRP A 2 2.99 -2.77 -10.82
CA TRP A 2 2.09 -2.98 -9.67
C TRP A 2 2.76 -2.48 -8.38
N CYS A 3 2.02 -1.78 -7.51
CA CYS A 3 2.57 -1.23 -6.27
C CYS A 3 1.83 -1.71 -5.02
N ALA A 4 2.52 -1.66 -3.89
CA ALA A 4 1.96 -1.96 -2.57
C ALA A 4 2.16 -0.77 -1.62
N ILE A 5 1.15 -0.47 -0.80
CA ILE A 5 1.27 0.46 0.31
C ILE A 5 1.23 -0.32 1.63
N VAL A 6 2.20 -0.08 2.49
CA VAL A 6 2.29 -0.61 3.86
C VAL A 6 2.39 0.53 4.87
N THR A 7 2.17 0.23 6.15
CA THR A 7 2.34 1.21 7.23
C THR A 7 3.78 1.22 7.72
N GLU A 8 4.26 2.36 8.23
CA GLU A 8 5.58 2.45 8.89
C GLU A 8 5.75 1.41 10.01
N ASP A 9 4.70 1.20 10.81
CA ASP A 9 4.70 0.25 11.92
C ASP A 9 4.91 -1.20 11.46
N MET A 10 4.57 -1.54 10.20
CA MET A 10 4.84 -2.87 9.67
C MET A 10 6.34 -3.11 9.56
N LEU A 11 7.13 -2.09 9.20
CA LEU A 11 8.58 -2.21 9.09
C LEU A 11 9.22 -2.46 10.46
N GLU A 12 8.69 -1.82 11.50
CA GLU A 12 9.24 -1.90 12.86
C GLU A 12 8.75 -3.13 13.63
N LEU A 13 7.46 -3.44 13.54
CA LEU A 13 6.77 -4.40 14.40
C LEU A 13 6.42 -5.71 13.70
N ASN A 14 6.44 -5.77 12.37
CA ASN A 14 6.05 -6.96 11.60
C ASN A 14 6.93 -7.18 10.36
N GLN A 15 8.23 -7.30 10.61
CA GLN A 15 9.24 -7.48 9.58
C GLN A 15 9.01 -8.72 8.70
N LYS A 16 8.40 -9.77 9.23
CA LYS A 16 8.09 -11.01 8.48
C LYS A 16 7.11 -10.74 7.34
N ASP A 17 6.01 -10.05 7.63
CA ASP A 17 5.02 -9.72 6.61
C ASP A 17 5.58 -8.68 5.64
N TYR A 18 6.34 -7.69 6.13
CA TYR A 18 7.04 -6.74 5.27
C TYR A 18 7.98 -7.43 4.27
N GLN A 19 8.82 -8.37 4.72
CA GLN A 19 9.71 -9.14 3.85
C GLN A 19 8.95 -9.96 2.81
N THR A 20 7.76 -10.43 3.16
CA THR A 20 6.89 -11.14 2.21
C THR A 20 6.41 -10.19 1.12
N VAL A 21 6.00 -8.97 1.48
CA VAL A 21 5.61 -7.93 0.51
C VAL A 21 6.81 -7.50 -0.35
N GLU A 22 7.98 -7.27 0.26
CA GLU A 22 9.22 -6.91 -0.45
C GLU A 22 9.65 -7.96 -1.46
N LYS A 23 9.55 -9.24 -1.10
CA LYS A 23 9.84 -10.36 -2.01
C LYS A 23 8.88 -10.41 -3.21
N LEU A 24 7.64 -9.98 -3.04
CA LEU A 24 6.61 -10.04 -4.10
C LEU A 24 6.65 -8.82 -5.03
N PHE A 25 6.88 -7.63 -4.50
CA PHE A 25 6.77 -6.37 -5.25
C PHE A 25 8.10 -5.71 -5.59
N GLY A 26 9.18 -6.03 -4.86
CA GLY A 26 10.42 -5.25 -4.92
C GLY A 26 10.30 -3.96 -4.09
N LYS A 27 11.43 -3.53 -3.51
CA LYS A 27 11.47 -2.40 -2.56
C LYS A 27 11.07 -1.08 -3.23
N GLU A 28 11.37 -0.94 -4.51
CA GLU A 28 11.07 0.22 -5.34
C GLU A 28 9.56 0.45 -5.56
N ASN A 29 8.74 -0.61 -5.43
CA ASN A 29 7.29 -0.58 -5.63
C ASN A 29 6.50 -0.56 -4.31
N ILE A 30 7.20 -0.45 -3.18
CA ILE A 30 6.61 -0.38 -1.86
C ILE A 30 6.63 1.07 -1.38
N HIS A 31 5.44 1.56 -1.06
CA HIS A 31 5.26 2.87 -0.46
C HIS A 31 4.87 2.74 0.99
N VAL A 32 5.56 3.48 1.85
CA VAL A 32 5.31 3.50 3.29
C VAL A 32 4.49 4.75 3.62
N MET A 33 3.51 4.60 4.51
CA MET A 33 2.63 5.69 4.96
C MET A 33 2.35 5.61 6.46
N HIS A 34 1.92 6.71 7.06
CA HIS A 34 1.51 6.73 8.46
C HIS A 34 0.21 5.95 8.66
N TYR A 35 0.13 5.15 9.72
CA TYR A 35 -1.05 4.30 9.97
C TYR A 35 -2.34 5.12 10.13
N ILE A 36 -2.31 6.21 10.90
CA ILE A 36 -3.42 7.14 11.05
C ILE A 36 -2.88 8.56 10.84
N PRO A 37 -3.57 9.41 10.04
CA PRO A 37 -4.84 9.16 9.36
C PRO A 37 -4.70 8.58 7.95
N GLU A 38 -3.50 8.61 7.37
CA GLU A 38 -3.28 8.46 5.93
C GLU A 38 -3.69 7.08 5.39
N TYR A 39 -3.28 6.00 6.07
CA TYR A 39 -3.60 4.65 5.62
C TYR A 39 -5.12 4.38 5.65
N TYR A 40 -5.84 4.89 6.65
CA TYR A 40 -7.30 4.76 6.72
C TYR A 40 -7.99 5.50 5.57
N GLN A 41 -7.53 6.72 5.24
CA GLN A 41 -8.05 7.47 4.10
C GLN A 41 -7.82 6.73 2.78
N MET A 42 -6.65 6.10 2.61
CA MET A 42 -6.36 5.29 1.41
C MET A 42 -7.19 4.01 1.37
N ARG A 43 -7.35 3.33 2.51
CA ARG A 43 -8.20 2.14 2.64
C ARG A 43 -9.64 2.43 2.22
N ASP A 44 -10.19 3.58 2.64
CA ASP A 44 -11.56 3.96 2.32
C ASP A 44 -11.77 4.27 0.83
N ARG A 45 -10.67 4.47 0.06
CA ARG A 45 -10.69 4.61 -1.41
C ARG A 45 -10.57 3.27 -2.15
N CYS A 46 -10.24 2.18 -1.45
CA CYS A 46 -10.10 0.87 -2.08
C CYS A 46 -11.43 0.39 -2.68
N LYS A 47 -11.34 -0.27 -3.83
CA LYS A 47 -12.52 -0.86 -4.49
C LYS A 47 -13.05 -2.08 -3.74
N ALA A 48 -12.18 -2.77 -3.00
CA ALA A 48 -12.53 -3.90 -2.16
C ALA A 48 -11.55 -3.98 -0.99
N VAL A 49 -12.04 -4.55 0.13
CA VAL A 49 -11.23 -4.88 1.30
C VAL A 49 -11.36 -6.37 1.54
N VAL A 50 -10.24 -7.10 1.51
CA VAL A 50 -10.20 -8.54 1.81
C VAL A 50 -9.69 -8.69 3.24
N GLN A 51 -10.60 -9.04 4.15
CA GLN A 51 -10.22 -9.35 5.52
C GLN A 51 -9.74 -10.80 5.61
N THR A 52 -8.53 -11.00 6.11
CA THR A 52 -7.93 -12.32 6.28
C THR A 52 -8.02 -12.76 7.74
N GLY A 53 -7.62 -14.01 8.02
CA GLY A 53 -7.41 -14.49 9.39
C GLY A 53 -6.05 -14.09 9.98
N ASN A 54 -5.34 -13.12 9.40
CA ASN A 54 -4.04 -12.69 9.94
C ASN A 54 -4.26 -11.79 11.17
N TYR A 55 -3.67 -12.18 12.30
CA TYR A 55 -3.72 -11.45 13.57
C TYR A 55 -2.41 -10.68 13.85
N GLY A 56 -1.49 -10.64 12.88
CA GLY A 56 -0.23 -9.93 12.99
C GLY A 56 -0.43 -8.42 13.16
N VAL A 57 0.45 -7.81 13.95
CA VAL A 57 0.48 -6.37 14.18
C VAL A 57 0.72 -5.65 12.83
N HIS A 58 -0.15 -4.72 12.46
CA HIS A 58 -0.12 -4.04 11.16
C HIS A 58 -0.04 -4.99 9.94
N ALA A 59 -0.64 -6.18 10.02
CA ALA A 59 -0.67 -7.16 8.92
C ALA A 59 -1.68 -6.79 7.82
N GLN A 60 -1.47 -5.64 7.19
CA GLN A 60 -2.36 -5.04 6.21
C GLN A 60 -1.54 -4.42 5.07
N VAL A 61 -2.05 -4.57 3.85
CA VAL A 61 -1.43 -3.99 2.65
C VAL A 61 -2.53 -3.48 1.72
N ILE A 62 -2.31 -2.33 1.09
CA ILE A 62 -3.15 -1.85 -0.02
C ILE A 62 -2.43 -2.18 -1.32
N LEU A 63 -3.14 -2.84 -2.23
CA LEU A 63 -2.64 -3.21 -3.53
C LEU A 63 -3.12 -2.20 -4.57
N ILE A 64 -2.18 -1.63 -5.31
CA ILE A 64 -2.46 -0.72 -6.42
C ILE A 64 -2.22 -1.48 -7.71
N ALA A 65 -3.30 -1.67 -8.47
CA ALA A 65 -3.21 -2.30 -9.78
C ALA A 65 -2.32 -1.46 -10.70
N GLY A 66 -1.32 -2.10 -11.28
CA GLY A 66 -0.57 -1.52 -12.38
C GLY A 66 -1.44 -1.42 -13.62
N TYR A 67 -1.15 -0.45 -14.48
CA TYR A 67 -1.76 -0.39 -15.80
C TYR A 67 -0.89 -1.16 -16.80
N PRO A 68 -1.49 -1.72 -17.87
CA PRO A 68 -0.75 -2.24 -19.00
C PRO A 68 -0.11 -1.13 -19.87
N SER A 69 -0.38 0.14 -19.55
CA SER A 69 0.26 1.34 -20.10
C SER A 69 1.39 1.85 -19.20
N ASP A 70 1.95 3.03 -19.52
CA ASP A 70 2.94 3.73 -18.69
C ASP A 70 2.51 3.90 -17.23
N ASP A 71 3.51 4.00 -16.35
CA ASP A 71 3.33 4.06 -14.91
C ASP A 71 2.52 5.29 -14.48
N ILE A 72 1.53 5.07 -13.61
CA ILE A 72 0.74 6.15 -13.02
C ILE A 72 1.51 6.76 -11.85
N PRO A 73 1.71 8.10 -11.82
CA PRO A 73 2.34 8.76 -10.69
C PRO A 73 1.58 8.51 -9.38
N MET A 74 2.32 8.10 -8.33
CA MET A 74 1.73 7.85 -7.02
C MET A 74 1.06 9.08 -6.41
N GLU A 75 1.51 10.28 -6.76
CA GLU A 75 0.88 11.54 -6.33
C GLU A 75 -0.58 11.62 -6.78
N TRP A 76 -0.91 11.15 -7.98
CA TRP A 76 -2.29 11.15 -8.49
C TRP A 76 -3.18 10.19 -7.71
N LEU A 77 -2.62 9.09 -7.22
CA LEU A 77 -3.35 8.12 -6.39
C LEU A 77 -3.57 8.63 -4.96
N LYS A 78 -2.56 9.32 -4.40
CA LYS A 78 -2.61 9.90 -3.06
C LYS A 78 -3.50 11.14 -3.01
N GLU A 79 -3.38 12.03 -3.98
CA GLU A 79 -4.01 13.36 -3.96
C GLU A 79 -5.24 13.48 -4.87
N GLY A 80 -5.49 12.49 -5.73
CA GLY A 80 -6.47 12.59 -6.81
C GLY A 80 -5.90 13.29 -8.05
N LEU A 81 -6.66 13.30 -9.15
CA LEU A 81 -6.33 14.09 -10.33
C LEU A 81 -6.57 15.56 -10.01
N LYS A 82 -5.52 16.31 -9.67
CA LYS A 82 -5.59 17.78 -9.62
C LYS A 82 -5.63 18.28 -11.06
N HIS A 83 -6.79 18.77 -11.48
CA HIS A 83 -6.90 19.64 -12.65
C HIS A 83 -6.41 21.04 -12.25
N ASP A 84 -5.50 21.61 -13.03
CA ASP A 84 -5.40 23.07 -13.13
C ASP A 84 -6.67 23.65 -13.76
#